data_AF-A0A9X1SUK2-F1
#
_entry.id   AF-A0A9X1SUK2-F1
#
_cell.length_a   1.000
_cell.length_b   1.000
_cell.length_c   1.000
_cell.angle_alpha   90.00
_cell.angle_beta   90.00
_cell.angle_gamma   90.00
#
_symmetry.space_group_name_H-M   'P 1'
#
loop_
_entity.id
_entity.type
_entity.pdbx_description
1 polymer ?
#
loop_
_entity_poly.entity_id
_entity_poly.type
_entity_poly.pdbx_seq_one_letter_code
_entity_poly.pdbx_strand_id
1 'polypeptide(L)'
;MSVILVVGLVSGGLAVAGVFDRGPSEAELKAQREAAAAADLAKQQEAVRADFENLMSHRDVFFAAERQFLPAMKRATAATTAYNKKVADVEAENERIRAAYAPAYAECAQYSYVSCPNPDYADMPDAPDISDEVKQLEAVSKSMNALKAELVGVQAEGDMATAYAQLQSAAETLGEDAKENATILNEAVQIYDEGEGAGYVDKTKLKALNGNDALPSIKQMNATLVQVLKDAKIAVGTYDLPGGRDLDKADHSMSI
;
A
#
# COMPACT_ATOMS: atom_id res chain seq x y z
N MET A 1 -21.44 80.42 20.07
CA MET A 1 -21.98 80.51 21.43
C MET A 1 -20.95 79.92 22.37
N SER A 2 -20.44 80.77 23.26
CA SER A 2 -19.48 80.45 24.31
C SER A 2 -20.15 79.71 25.45
N VAL A 3 -19.45 78.75 26.07
CA VAL A 3 -19.40 78.64 27.54
C VAL A 3 -17.94 78.37 27.93
N ILE A 4 -17.51 79.15 28.93
CA ILE A 4 -16.16 79.36 29.45
C ILE A 4 -16.09 78.75 30.86
N LEU A 5 -14.92 78.15 31.18
CA LEU A 5 -14.29 77.89 32.50
C LEU A 5 -15.05 77.08 33.58
N VAL A 6 -14.32 76.14 34.21
CA VAL A 6 -13.67 76.40 35.52
C VAL A 6 -12.31 75.70 35.58
N VAL A 7 -11.30 76.50 35.91
CA VAL A 7 -9.91 76.17 36.23
C VAL A 7 -9.85 75.52 37.61
N GLY A 8 -9.25 74.33 37.70
CA GLY A 8 -8.82 73.70 38.95
C GLY A 8 -7.30 73.63 39.00
N LEU A 9 -6.67 74.73 39.41
CA LEU A 9 -5.25 74.80 39.73
C LEU A 9 -5.05 74.16 41.12
N VAL A 10 -4.36 73.01 41.20
CA VAL A 10 -3.73 72.57 42.45
C VAL A 10 -2.25 72.40 42.16
N SER A 11 -1.54 73.48 42.45
CA SER A 11 -0.10 73.50 42.66
C SER A 11 0.25 72.64 43.88
N GLY A 12 0.84 71.49 43.62
CA GLY A 12 1.49 70.62 44.61
C GLY A 12 2.65 69.93 43.91
N GLY A 13 3.83 70.55 43.95
CA GLY A 13 5.03 69.95 43.37
C GLY A 13 5.39 68.66 44.08
N LEU A 14 5.71 67.63 43.30
CA LEU A 14 6.72 66.64 43.66
C LEU A 14 7.17 65.92 42.38
N ALA A 15 8.44 66.11 42.06
CA ALA A 15 9.26 65.31 41.15
C ALA A 15 8.62 64.83 39.83
N VAL A 16 9.03 65.48 38.74
CA VAL A 16 9.32 64.76 37.48
C VAL A 16 10.46 63.79 37.79
N ALA A 17 10.15 62.68 38.46
CA ALA A 17 11.01 61.52 38.49
C ALA A 17 10.94 60.94 37.09
N GLY A 18 12.00 61.18 36.31
CA GLY A 18 12.16 60.59 35.00
C GLY A 18 11.84 59.10 35.10
N VAL A 19 10.73 58.71 34.48
CA VAL A 19 10.59 57.36 33.98
C VAL A 19 11.67 57.29 32.90
N PHE A 20 12.88 56.96 33.33
CA PHE A 20 13.89 56.44 32.44
C PHE A 20 13.18 55.32 31.71
N ASP A 21 12.94 55.55 30.43
CA ASP A 21 12.61 54.55 29.45
C ASP A 21 13.82 53.60 29.44
N ARG A 22 13.89 52.73 30.45
CA ARG A 22 14.88 51.67 30.55
C ARG A 22 14.47 50.73 29.44
N GLY A 23 15.09 50.92 28.28
CA GLY A 23 15.05 49.96 27.20
C GLY A 23 15.31 48.55 27.76
N PRO A 24 14.73 47.52 27.12
CA PRO A 24 14.79 46.17 27.63
C PRO A 24 16.24 45.78 27.93
N SER A 25 16.45 45.21 29.11
CA SER A 25 17.74 44.68 29.53
C SER A 25 18.23 43.63 28.52
N GLU A 26 19.53 43.39 28.49
CA GLU A 26 20.13 42.39 27.60
C GLU A 26 19.52 40.98 27.82
N ALA A 27 19.11 40.67 29.06
CA ALA A 27 18.39 39.46 29.40
C ALA A 27 16.96 39.43 28.81
N GLU A 28 16.23 40.56 28.84
CA GLU A 28 14.90 40.68 28.22
C GLU A 28 14.98 40.62 26.68
N LEU A 29 15.99 41.24 26.08
CA LEU A 29 16.25 41.14 24.64
C LEU A 29 16.61 39.71 24.21
N LYS A 30 17.41 39.00 25.01
CA LYS A 30 17.73 37.58 24.77
C LYS A 30 16.47 36.70 24.88
N ALA A 31 15.68 36.87 25.94
CA ALA A 31 14.43 36.13 26.14
C ALA A 31 13.42 36.41 25.01
N GLN A 32 13.30 37.65 24.54
CA GLN A 32 12.45 37.99 23.40
C GLN A 32 12.91 37.33 22.10
N ARG A 33 14.22 37.29 21.83
CA ARG A 33 14.79 36.60 20.66
C ARG A 33 14.56 35.08 20.73
N GLU A 34 14.74 34.48 21.91
CA GLU A 34 14.48 33.06 22.12
C GLU A 34 12.98 32.73 21.96
N ALA A 35 12.09 33.57 22.49
CA ALA A 35 10.65 33.41 22.33
C ALA A 35 10.20 33.60 20.87
N ALA A 36 10.76 34.57 20.15
CA ALA A 36 10.49 34.77 18.72
C ALA A 36 10.99 33.56 17.89
N ALA A 37 12.21 33.08 18.15
CA ALA A 37 12.75 31.90 17.48
C ALA A 37 11.93 30.63 17.80
N ALA A 38 11.42 30.48 19.03
CA ALA A 38 10.53 29.39 19.39
C ALA A 38 9.16 29.49 18.70
N ALA A 39 8.60 30.69 18.58
CA ALA A 39 7.35 30.93 17.85
C ALA A 39 7.49 30.67 16.35
N ASP A 40 8.61 31.07 15.75
CA ASP A 40 8.90 30.80 14.34
C ASP A 40 9.10 29.30 14.09
N LEU A 41 9.80 28.60 14.98
CA LEU A 41 9.94 27.14 14.92
C LEU A 41 8.58 26.44 15.03
N ALA A 42 7.71 26.88 15.95
CA ALA A 42 6.38 26.31 16.12
C ALA A 42 5.53 26.47 14.85
N LYS A 43 5.58 27.65 14.20
CA LYS A 43 4.89 27.88 12.92
C LYS A 43 5.42 27.00 11.79
N GLN A 44 6.74 26.83 11.70
CA GLN A 44 7.35 25.93 10.71
C GLN A 44 6.94 24.47 10.95
N GLN A 45 6.90 24.05 12.21
CA GLN A 45 6.43 22.72 12.59
C GLN A 45 4.97 22.50 12.23
N GLU A 46 4.11 23.48 12.46
CA GLU A 46 2.68 23.39 12.14
C GLU A 46 2.45 23.26 10.62
N ALA A 47 3.17 24.04 9.80
CA ALA A 47 3.11 23.94 8.35
C ALA A 47 3.54 22.55 7.85
N VAL A 48 4.65 22.02 8.37
CA VAL A 48 5.13 20.67 8.00
C VAL A 48 4.14 19.59 8.43
N ARG A 49 3.52 19.72 9.62
CA ARG A 49 2.55 18.73 10.12
C ARG A 49 1.36 18.57 9.20
N ALA A 50 0.79 19.65 8.68
CA ALA A 50 -0.39 19.58 7.82
C ALA A 50 -0.11 18.79 6.53
N ASP A 51 0.99 19.12 5.84
CA ASP A 51 1.38 18.44 4.60
C ASP A 51 1.76 16.97 4.86
N PHE A 52 2.41 16.73 6.00
CA PHE A 52 2.80 15.40 6.45
C PHE A 52 1.58 14.53 6.77
N GLU A 53 0.61 15.06 7.52
CA GLU A 53 -0.64 14.35 7.85
C GLU A 53 -1.45 14.03 6.59
N ASN A 54 -1.49 14.94 5.62
CA ASN A 54 -2.11 14.66 4.32
C ASN A 54 -1.41 13.51 3.59
N LEU A 55 -0.07 13.51 3.55
CA LEU A 55 0.70 12.43 2.94
C LEU A 55 0.48 11.10 3.67
N MET A 56 0.41 11.10 5.00
CA MET A 56 0.11 9.90 5.78
C MET A 56 -1.28 9.36 5.46
N SER A 57 -2.28 10.22 5.25
CA SER A 57 -3.62 9.77 4.82
C SER A 57 -3.58 9.09 3.45
N HIS A 58 -2.81 9.62 2.49
CA HIS A 58 -2.64 8.97 1.18
C HIS A 58 -1.88 7.64 1.29
N ARG A 59 -0.86 7.58 2.16
CA ARG A 59 -0.13 6.36 2.50
C ARG A 59 -1.06 5.28 3.07
N ASP A 60 -2.01 5.65 3.91
CA ASP A 60 -2.99 4.70 4.47
C ASP A 60 -3.88 4.08 3.39
N VAL A 61 -4.26 4.87 2.37
CA VAL A 61 -5.00 4.37 1.19
C VAL A 61 -4.15 3.36 0.42
N PHE A 62 -2.86 3.65 0.22
CA PHE A 62 -1.93 2.70 -0.41
C PHE A 62 -1.88 1.37 0.35
N PHE A 63 -1.66 1.40 1.67
CA PHE A 63 -1.57 0.17 2.47
C PHE A 63 -2.91 -0.56 2.62
N ALA A 64 -4.04 0.15 2.58
CA ALA A 64 -5.35 -0.50 2.47
C ALA A 64 -5.49 -1.32 1.18
N ALA A 65 -4.97 -0.81 0.06
CA ALA A 65 -4.95 -1.54 -1.21
C ALA A 65 -3.94 -2.69 -1.22
N GLU A 66 -2.74 -2.49 -0.66
CA GLU A 66 -1.74 -3.55 -0.51
C GLU A 66 -2.29 -4.75 0.29
N ARG A 67 -3.04 -4.47 1.38
CA ARG A 67 -3.72 -5.48 2.19
C ARG A 67 -4.82 -6.25 1.46
N GLN A 68 -5.29 -5.76 0.32
CA GLN A 68 -6.20 -6.51 -0.57
C GLN A 68 -5.41 -7.29 -1.63
N PHE A 69 -4.39 -6.66 -2.21
CA PHE A 69 -3.54 -7.25 -3.24
C PHE A 69 -2.84 -8.53 -2.75
N LEU A 70 -2.13 -8.47 -1.62
CA LEU A 70 -1.29 -9.58 -1.17
C LEU A 70 -2.09 -10.85 -0.83
N PRO A 71 -3.21 -10.78 -0.08
CA PRO A 71 -4.02 -11.96 0.17
C PRO A 71 -4.69 -12.50 -1.09
N ALA A 72 -5.13 -11.63 -2.01
CA ALA A 72 -5.70 -12.07 -3.29
C ALA A 72 -4.68 -12.86 -4.10
N MET A 73 -3.47 -12.33 -4.27
CA MET A 73 -2.36 -13.03 -4.94
C MET A 73 -2.02 -14.36 -4.26
N LYS A 74 -1.94 -14.37 -2.93
CA LYS A 74 -1.63 -15.58 -2.15
C LYS A 74 -2.70 -16.65 -2.35
N ARG A 75 -3.98 -16.30 -2.32
CA ARG A 75 -5.10 -17.26 -2.50
C ARG A 75 -5.14 -17.79 -3.94
N ALA A 76 -5.04 -16.91 -4.94
CA ALA A 76 -5.00 -17.33 -6.35
C ALA A 76 -3.83 -18.29 -6.64
N THR A 77 -2.63 -17.95 -6.13
CA THR A 77 -1.43 -18.80 -6.28
C THR A 77 -1.59 -20.13 -5.57
N ALA A 78 -2.16 -20.15 -4.36
CA ALA A 78 -2.39 -21.37 -3.61
C ALA A 78 -3.41 -22.29 -4.30
N ALA A 79 -4.52 -21.72 -4.79
CA ALA A 79 -5.57 -22.45 -5.50
C ALA A 79 -5.04 -23.09 -6.80
N THR A 80 -4.36 -22.30 -7.64
CA THR A 80 -3.76 -22.79 -8.89
C THR A 80 -2.65 -23.81 -8.65
N THR A 81 -1.84 -23.65 -7.60
CA THR A 81 -0.82 -24.64 -7.20
C THR A 81 -1.46 -25.95 -6.75
N ALA A 82 -2.51 -25.88 -5.93
CA ALA A 82 -3.23 -27.06 -5.45
C ALA A 82 -3.90 -27.81 -6.60
N TYR A 83 -4.55 -27.09 -7.54
CA TYR A 83 -5.10 -27.66 -8.76
C TYR A 83 -4.04 -28.39 -9.58
N ASN A 84 -2.92 -27.73 -9.87
CA ASN A 84 -1.84 -28.28 -10.68
C ASN A 84 -1.21 -29.55 -10.07
N LYS A 85 -1.19 -29.62 -8.73
CA LYS A 85 -0.77 -30.83 -8.02
C LYS A 85 -1.78 -31.96 -8.20
N LYS A 86 -3.08 -31.69 -8.03
CA LYS A 86 -4.14 -32.69 -8.23
C LYS A 86 -4.15 -33.24 -9.65
N VAL A 87 -4.00 -32.38 -10.66
CA VAL A 87 -3.88 -32.81 -12.06
C VAL A 87 -2.71 -33.77 -12.25
N ALA A 88 -1.54 -33.44 -11.71
CA ALA A 88 -0.37 -34.31 -11.81
C ALA A 88 -0.59 -35.67 -11.11
N ASP A 89 -1.26 -35.67 -9.96
CA ASP A 89 -1.59 -36.89 -9.22
C ASP A 89 -2.56 -37.78 -10.03
N VAL A 90 -3.59 -37.20 -10.67
CA VAL A 90 -4.54 -37.90 -11.54
C VAL A 90 -3.86 -38.43 -12.80
N GLU A 91 -3.01 -37.64 -13.44
CA GLU A 91 -2.25 -38.06 -14.63
C GLU A 91 -1.33 -39.24 -14.32
N ALA A 92 -0.63 -39.19 -13.18
CA ALA A 92 0.26 -40.27 -12.74
C ALA A 92 -0.51 -41.57 -12.43
N GLU A 93 -1.67 -41.47 -11.78
CA GLU A 93 -2.50 -42.65 -11.51
C GLU A 93 -3.09 -43.23 -12.80
N ASN A 94 -3.58 -42.38 -13.70
CA ASN A 94 -4.08 -42.80 -15.00
C ASN A 94 -2.97 -43.44 -15.87
N GLU A 95 -1.73 -42.98 -15.77
CA GLU A 95 -0.57 -43.64 -16.38
C GLU A 95 -0.27 -45.00 -15.75
N ARG A 96 -0.32 -45.12 -14.42
CA ARG A 96 -0.16 -46.39 -13.71
C ARG A 96 -1.21 -47.41 -14.11
N ILE A 97 -2.47 -46.99 -14.22
CA ILE A 97 -3.59 -47.82 -14.70
C ILE A 97 -3.32 -48.26 -16.14
N ARG A 98 -2.98 -47.33 -17.04
CA ARG A 98 -2.66 -47.67 -18.45
C ARG A 98 -1.54 -48.68 -18.56
N ALA A 99 -0.46 -48.52 -17.78
CA ALA A 99 0.66 -49.45 -17.76
C ALA A 99 0.26 -50.84 -17.24
N ALA A 100 -0.58 -50.91 -16.19
CA ALA A 100 -1.06 -52.18 -15.63
C ALA A 100 -1.94 -52.97 -16.60
N TYR A 101 -2.78 -52.28 -17.39
CA TYR A 101 -3.68 -52.91 -18.36
C TYR A 101 -3.10 -53.04 -19.77
N ALA A 102 -1.89 -52.52 -20.04
CA ALA A 102 -1.27 -52.56 -21.37
C ALA A 102 -1.22 -53.98 -22.00
N PRO A 103 -0.89 -55.07 -21.27
CA PRO A 103 -0.93 -56.42 -21.83
C PRO A 103 -2.34 -56.86 -22.23
N ALA A 104 -3.34 -56.56 -21.41
CA ALA A 104 -4.74 -56.91 -21.67
C ALA A 104 -5.32 -56.11 -22.86
N TYR A 105 -4.91 -54.85 -23.03
CA TYR A 105 -5.23 -54.07 -24.22
C TYR A 105 -4.59 -54.66 -25.49
N ALA A 106 -3.34 -55.10 -25.42
CA ALA A 106 -2.67 -55.74 -26.55
C ALA A 106 -3.34 -57.05 -26.96
N GLU A 107 -3.76 -57.85 -25.98
CA GLU A 107 -4.45 -59.12 -26.22
C GLU A 107 -5.85 -58.93 -26.82
N CYS A 108 -6.65 -57.98 -26.30
CA CYS A 108 -7.97 -57.70 -26.84
C CYS A 108 -7.93 -57.08 -28.25
N ALA A 109 -6.88 -56.32 -28.57
CA ALA A 109 -6.68 -55.78 -29.91
C ALA A 109 -6.35 -56.87 -30.94
N GLN A 110 -5.77 -57.99 -30.50
CA GLN A 110 -5.36 -59.10 -31.36
C GLN A 110 -6.47 -60.14 -31.57
N TYR A 111 -7.37 -60.31 -30.60
CA TYR A 111 -8.39 -61.37 -30.62
C TYR A 111 -9.80 -60.85 -30.35
N SER A 112 -10.71 -61.02 -31.32
CA SER A 112 -12.09 -60.53 -31.25
C SER A 112 -12.98 -61.21 -30.20
N TYR A 113 -12.53 -62.32 -29.62
CA TYR A 113 -13.22 -63.04 -28.54
C TYR A 113 -12.74 -62.63 -27.14
N VAL A 114 -11.71 -61.78 -27.04
CA VAL A 114 -11.22 -61.24 -25.78
C VAL A 114 -11.83 -59.86 -25.55
N SER A 115 -12.51 -59.68 -24.41
CA SER A 115 -13.10 -58.39 -24.06
C SER A 115 -12.00 -57.39 -23.71
N CYS A 116 -12.08 -56.18 -24.24
CA CYS A 116 -11.11 -55.14 -23.90
C CYS A 116 -11.31 -54.64 -22.46
N PRO A 117 -10.20 -54.37 -21.74
CA PRO A 117 -10.29 -53.84 -20.40
C PRO A 117 -10.89 -52.43 -20.43
N ASN A 118 -11.81 -52.16 -19.50
CA ASN A 118 -12.40 -50.85 -19.26
C ASN A 118 -12.14 -50.44 -17.80
N PRO A 119 -10.89 -50.12 -17.45
CA PRO A 119 -10.56 -49.70 -16.11
C PRO A 119 -11.20 -48.34 -15.80
N ASP A 120 -11.50 -48.13 -14.54
CA ASP A 120 -12.00 -46.86 -14.05
C ASP A 120 -10.86 -45.86 -13.98
N TYR A 121 -11.00 -44.72 -14.66
CA TYR A 121 -10.02 -43.64 -14.65
C TYR A 121 -10.53 -42.53 -13.74
N ALA A 122 -9.64 -41.95 -12.94
CA ALA A 122 -10.02 -40.82 -12.11
C ALA A 122 -10.38 -39.61 -12.99
N ASP A 123 -11.48 -38.95 -12.65
CA ASP A 123 -11.89 -37.70 -13.29
C ASP A 123 -10.84 -36.61 -13.04
N MET A 124 -10.66 -35.74 -14.04
CA MET A 124 -9.84 -34.55 -13.86
C MET A 124 -10.49 -33.63 -12.83
N PRO A 125 -9.71 -33.02 -11.92
CA PRO A 125 -10.25 -32.08 -10.95
C PRO A 125 -10.73 -30.81 -11.66
N ASP A 126 -11.75 -30.15 -11.13
CA ASP A 126 -12.23 -28.88 -11.66
C ASP A 126 -11.21 -27.75 -11.45
N ALA A 127 -11.09 -26.86 -12.43
CA ALA A 127 -10.34 -25.63 -12.33
C ALA A 127 -10.87 -24.77 -11.17
N PRO A 128 -9.98 -24.10 -10.40
CA PRO A 128 -10.40 -23.32 -9.25
C PRO A 128 -11.14 -22.06 -9.69
N ASP A 129 -12.26 -21.74 -9.03
CA ASP A 129 -12.86 -20.40 -9.15
C ASP A 129 -12.00 -19.39 -8.39
N ILE A 130 -11.40 -18.48 -9.16
CA ILE A 130 -10.57 -17.36 -8.66
C ILE A 130 -11.18 -16.00 -9.02
N SER A 131 -12.47 -15.97 -9.39
CA SER A 131 -13.14 -14.75 -9.85
C SER A 131 -13.16 -13.65 -8.79
N ASP A 132 -13.21 -14.01 -7.51
CA ASP A 132 -13.16 -13.05 -6.41
C ASP A 132 -11.76 -12.45 -6.21
N GLU A 133 -10.69 -13.23 -6.38
CA GLU A 133 -9.32 -12.71 -6.40
C GLU A 133 -9.11 -11.74 -7.56
N VAL A 134 -9.59 -12.07 -8.76
CA VAL A 134 -9.52 -11.19 -9.93
C VAL A 134 -10.24 -9.86 -9.66
N LYS A 135 -11.49 -9.90 -9.15
CA LYS A 135 -12.24 -8.67 -8.81
C LYS A 135 -11.50 -7.82 -7.76
N GLN A 136 -10.86 -8.45 -6.78
CA GLN A 136 -10.08 -7.74 -5.77
C GLN A 136 -8.86 -7.04 -6.41
N LEU A 137 -8.16 -7.70 -7.31
CA LEU A 137 -7.03 -7.10 -8.03
C LEU A 137 -7.48 -5.94 -8.94
N GLU A 138 -8.59 -6.08 -9.64
CA GLU A 138 -9.19 -4.98 -10.42
C GLU A 138 -9.58 -3.79 -9.53
N ALA A 139 -10.14 -4.05 -8.35
CA ALA A 139 -10.47 -3.02 -7.37
C ALA A 139 -9.22 -2.31 -6.83
N VAL A 140 -8.14 -3.05 -6.54
CA VAL A 140 -6.83 -2.49 -6.16
C VAL A 140 -6.30 -1.59 -7.27
N SER A 141 -6.28 -2.06 -8.52
CA SER A 141 -5.81 -1.27 -9.66
C SER A 141 -6.60 0.04 -9.80
N LYS A 142 -7.93 -0.02 -9.67
CA LYS A 142 -8.79 1.17 -9.70
C LYS A 142 -8.47 2.13 -8.56
N SER A 143 -8.31 1.63 -7.34
CA SER A 143 -7.98 2.45 -6.16
C SER A 143 -6.61 3.11 -6.31
N MET A 144 -5.62 2.41 -6.85
CA MET A 144 -4.28 2.95 -7.06
C MET A 144 -4.23 3.99 -8.18
N ASN A 145 -5.02 3.80 -9.25
CA ASN A 145 -5.18 4.83 -10.28
C ASN A 145 -5.83 6.11 -9.73
N ALA A 146 -6.81 5.97 -8.84
CA ALA A 146 -7.41 7.12 -8.15
C ALA A 146 -6.40 7.83 -7.25
N LEU A 147 -5.67 7.07 -6.42
CA LEU A 147 -4.63 7.60 -5.55
C LEU A 147 -3.53 8.32 -6.36
N LYS A 148 -3.04 7.73 -7.45
CA LYS A 148 -2.07 8.35 -8.36
C LYS A 148 -2.59 9.69 -8.88
N ALA A 149 -3.86 9.77 -9.29
CA ALA A 149 -4.44 11.01 -9.79
C ALA A 149 -4.54 12.10 -8.70
N GLU A 150 -4.85 11.73 -7.47
CA GLU A 150 -4.85 12.65 -6.32
C GLU A 150 -3.43 13.19 -6.05
N LEU A 151 -2.43 12.32 -6.05
CA LEU A 151 -1.03 12.68 -5.77
C LEU A 151 -0.44 13.63 -6.82
N VAL A 152 -0.81 13.48 -8.10
CA VAL A 152 -0.37 14.38 -9.18
C VAL A 152 -0.84 15.83 -8.95
N GLY A 153 -1.96 16.02 -8.24
CA GLY A 153 -2.50 17.34 -7.93
C GLY A 153 -1.78 18.08 -6.79
N VAL A 154 -0.89 17.41 -6.07
CA VAL A 154 -0.24 17.96 -4.87
C VAL A 154 0.99 18.78 -5.25
N GLN A 155 1.04 20.02 -4.77
CA GLN A 155 2.22 20.89 -4.87
C GLN A 155 2.97 20.88 -3.53
N ALA A 156 3.92 19.96 -3.39
CA ALA A 156 4.82 19.90 -2.23
C ALA A 156 6.21 20.43 -2.60
N GLU A 157 6.97 20.87 -1.60
CA GLU A 157 8.35 21.35 -1.76
C GLU A 157 9.37 20.45 -1.03
N GLY A 158 10.63 20.52 -1.42
CA GLY A 158 11.75 19.84 -0.74
C GLY A 158 11.58 18.33 -0.59
N ASP A 159 11.90 17.81 0.60
CA ASP A 159 11.83 16.38 0.90
C ASP A 159 10.39 15.85 0.91
N MET A 160 9.40 16.70 1.19
CA MET A 160 7.98 16.32 1.06
C MET A 160 7.62 16.02 -0.40
N ALA A 161 8.09 16.83 -1.36
CA ALA A 161 7.88 16.55 -2.79
C ALA A 161 8.45 15.19 -3.20
N THR A 162 9.61 14.83 -2.64
CA THR A 162 10.26 13.54 -2.87
C THR A 162 9.42 12.40 -2.31
N ALA A 163 8.88 12.54 -1.10
CA ALA A 163 8.02 11.54 -0.48
C ALA A 163 6.69 11.34 -1.24
N TYR A 164 6.06 12.43 -1.73
CA TYR A 164 4.89 12.36 -2.61
C TYR A 164 5.20 11.63 -3.92
N ALA A 165 6.34 11.93 -4.57
CA ALA A 165 6.75 11.25 -5.80
C ALA A 165 7.03 9.75 -5.58
N GLN A 166 7.62 9.39 -4.44
CA GLN A 166 7.85 7.98 -4.07
C GLN A 166 6.54 7.24 -3.82
N LEU A 167 5.56 7.86 -3.15
CA LEU A 167 4.22 7.27 -2.97
C LEU A 167 3.49 7.13 -4.32
N GLN A 168 3.60 8.13 -5.19
CA GLN A 168 3.00 8.09 -6.52
C GLN A 168 3.58 6.94 -7.35
N SER A 169 4.91 6.76 -7.34
CA SER A 169 5.57 5.65 -8.01
C SER A 169 5.14 4.30 -7.43
N ALA A 170 5.03 4.18 -6.10
CA ALA A 170 4.56 2.95 -5.48
C ALA A 170 3.11 2.62 -5.86
N ALA A 171 2.23 3.62 -5.86
CA ALA A 171 0.83 3.47 -6.27
C ALA A 171 0.73 3.06 -7.75
N GLU A 172 1.53 3.66 -8.63
CA GLU A 172 1.61 3.26 -10.04
C GLU A 172 2.02 1.80 -10.19
N THR A 173 3.12 1.38 -9.57
CA THR A 173 3.59 -0.01 -9.63
C THR A 173 2.55 -1.00 -9.10
N LEU A 174 2.00 -0.77 -7.90
CA LEU A 174 0.99 -1.67 -7.33
C LEU A 174 -0.28 -1.72 -8.20
N GLY A 175 -0.66 -0.58 -8.79
CA GLY A 175 -1.84 -0.49 -9.66
C GLY A 175 -1.66 -1.22 -10.99
N GLU A 176 -0.46 -1.16 -11.57
CA GLU A 176 -0.07 -1.89 -12.79
C GLU A 176 0.02 -3.39 -12.51
N ASP A 177 0.73 -3.80 -11.45
CA ASP A 177 0.85 -5.20 -11.03
C ASP A 177 -0.54 -5.82 -10.79
N ALA A 178 -1.43 -5.11 -10.11
CA ALA A 178 -2.78 -5.61 -9.86
C ALA A 178 -3.56 -5.80 -11.16
N LYS A 179 -3.45 -4.88 -12.12
CA LYS A 179 -4.11 -4.98 -13.43
C LYS A 179 -3.55 -6.14 -14.27
N GLU A 180 -2.24 -6.25 -14.34
CA GLU A 180 -1.56 -7.28 -15.11
C GLU A 180 -1.84 -8.66 -14.50
N ASN A 181 -1.72 -8.80 -13.19
CA ASN A 181 -2.03 -10.05 -12.50
C ASN A 181 -3.49 -10.45 -12.65
N ALA A 182 -4.45 -9.52 -12.59
CA ALA A 182 -5.85 -9.82 -12.87
C ALA A 182 -6.06 -10.36 -14.29
N THR A 183 -5.40 -9.74 -15.28
CA THR A 183 -5.45 -10.17 -16.68
C THR A 183 -4.85 -11.56 -16.86
N ILE A 184 -3.66 -11.79 -16.31
CA ILE A 184 -2.97 -13.08 -16.36
C ILE A 184 -3.82 -14.17 -15.71
N LEU A 185 -4.43 -13.91 -14.55
CA LEU A 185 -5.26 -14.87 -13.84
C LEU A 185 -6.53 -15.22 -14.64
N ASN A 186 -7.22 -14.23 -15.21
CA ASN A 186 -8.37 -14.44 -16.09
C ASN A 186 -8.03 -15.26 -17.33
N GLU A 187 -6.85 -15.04 -17.91
CA GLU A 187 -6.42 -15.78 -19.10
C GLU A 187 -5.86 -17.17 -18.78
N ALA A 188 -5.27 -17.33 -17.59
CA ALA A 188 -4.63 -18.57 -17.17
C ALA A 188 -5.63 -19.59 -16.63
N VAL A 189 -6.75 -19.16 -16.06
CA VAL A 189 -7.76 -20.07 -15.50
C VAL A 189 -9.01 -20.07 -16.37
N GLN A 190 -9.28 -21.22 -16.99
CA GLN A 190 -10.48 -21.45 -17.79
C GLN A 190 -11.39 -22.42 -17.03
N ILE A 191 -12.58 -21.93 -16.68
CA ILE A 191 -13.66 -22.74 -16.11
C ILE A 191 -14.65 -22.99 -17.25
N TYR A 192 -15.03 -24.24 -17.46
CA TYR A 192 -16.04 -24.62 -18.44
C TYR A 192 -17.39 -24.81 -17.75
N ASP A 193 -18.47 -24.69 -18.51
CA ASP A 193 -19.83 -24.93 -18.00
C ASP A 193 -20.02 -26.41 -17.63
N GLU A 194 -20.99 -26.69 -16.75
CA GLU A 194 -21.29 -28.06 -16.31
C GLU A 194 -21.52 -28.99 -17.51
N GLY A 195 -20.66 -30.00 -17.66
CA GLY A 195 -20.72 -30.98 -18.75
C GLY A 195 -19.79 -30.69 -19.94
N GLU A 196 -19.11 -29.54 -19.98
CA GLU A 196 -18.16 -29.19 -21.05
C GLU A 196 -16.70 -29.57 -20.73
N GLY A 197 -16.41 -29.91 -19.46
CA GLY A 197 -15.12 -30.46 -19.01
C GLY A 197 -14.67 -29.87 -17.67
N ALA A 198 -13.56 -30.37 -17.14
CA ALA A 198 -13.04 -29.98 -15.82
C ALA A 198 -12.32 -28.60 -15.80
N GLY A 199 -12.35 -27.84 -16.89
CA GLY A 199 -11.55 -26.63 -17.03
C GLY A 199 -10.04 -26.88 -17.13
N TYR A 200 -9.25 -25.81 -17.07
CA TYR A 200 -7.80 -25.88 -17.20
C TYR A 200 -7.09 -24.66 -16.57
N VAL A 201 -5.83 -24.87 -16.15
CA VAL A 201 -4.93 -23.83 -15.65
C VAL A 201 -3.63 -23.80 -16.45
N ASP A 202 -3.33 -22.67 -17.09
CA ASP A 202 -2.09 -22.43 -17.85
C ASP A 202 -0.91 -22.07 -16.97
N LYS A 203 -0.11 -23.08 -16.64
CA LYS A 203 1.15 -22.93 -15.87
C LYS A 203 2.15 -21.97 -16.52
N THR A 204 2.12 -21.79 -17.83
CA THR A 204 3.04 -20.89 -18.54
C THR A 204 2.66 -19.45 -18.29
N LYS A 205 1.36 -19.13 -18.39
CA LYS A 205 0.85 -17.79 -18.08
C LYS A 205 1.05 -17.42 -16.62
N LEU A 206 0.84 -18.36 -15.69
CA LEU A 206 1.06 -18.11 -14.26
C LEU A 206 2.50 -17.74 -13.89
N LYS A 207 3.51 -18.08 -14.72
CA LYS A 207 4.90 -17.64 -14.49
C LYS A 207 5.11 -16.15 -14.73
N ALA A 208 4.18 -15.48 -15.41
CA ALA A 208 4.23 -14.05 -15.67
C ALA A 208 3.62 -13.21 -14.55
N LEU A 209 3.11 -13.83 -13.46
CA LEU A 209 2.58 -13.06 -12.33
C LEU A 209 3.67 -12.23 -11.68
N ASN A 210 3.42 -10.92 -11.52
CA ASN A 210 4.34 -9.99 -10.88
C ASN A 210 4.29 -10.15 -9.35
N GLY A 211 5.47 -10.06 -8.74
CA GLY A 211 5.64 -9.97 -7.29
C GLY A 211 5.39 -8.54 -6.81
N ASN A 212 5.28 -8.32 -5.50
CA ASN A 212 4.97 -7.01 -4.90
C ASN A 212 6.13 -5.99 -5.13
N ASP A 213 6.22 -5.43 -6.33
CA ASP A 213 7.37 -4.63 -6.79
C ASP A 213 7.37 -3.19 -6.26
N ALA A 214 6.29 -2.79 -5.57
CA ALA A 214 6.18 -1.48 -4.92
C ALA A 214 7.01 -1.34 -3.63
N LEU A 215 7.49 -2.47 -3.05
CA LEU A 215 8.20 -2.48 -1.76
C LEU A 215 9.43 -1.56 -1.68
N PRO A 216 10.33 -1.50 -2.68
CA PRO A 216 11.48 -0.61 -2.64
C PRO A 216 11.09 0.87 -2.54
N SER A 217 10.10 1.31 -3.32
CA SER A 217 9.61 2.70 -3.31
C SER A 217 9.01 3.08 -1.96
N ILE A 218 8.24 2.18 -1.35
CA ILE A 218 7.67 2.38 -0.02
C ILE A 218 8.73 2.45 1.09
N LYS A 219 9.78 1.61 1.01
CA LYS A 219 10.91 1.69 1.95
C LYS A 219 11.61 3.03 1.87
N GLN A 220 11.87 3.52 0.65
CA GLN A 220 12.49 4.82 0.44
C GLN A 220 11.59 5.95 0.95
N MET A 221 10.29 5.89 0.68
CA MET A 221 9.31 6.85 1.19
C MET A 221 9.32 6.93 2.72
N ASN A 222 9.27 5.80 3.42
CA ASN A 222 9.29 5.79 4.89
C ASN A 222 10.58 6.41 5.45
N ALA A 223 11.74 6.17 4.81
CA ALA A 223 12.99 6.80 5.21
C ALA A 223 12.97 8.34 5.00
N THR A 224 12.46 8.80 3.86
CA THR A 224 12.28 10.23 3.56
C THR A 224 11.36 10.88 4.59
N LEU A 225 10.23 10.25 4.92
CA LEU A 225 9.26 10.78 5.89
C LEU A 225 9.86 10.91 7.30
N VAL A 226 10.63 9.91 7.74
CA VAL A 226 11.36 9.99 9.01
C VAL A 226 12.36 11.16 9.00
N GLN A 227 13.01 11.42 7.88
CA GLN A 227 13.96 12.53 7.74
C GLN A 227 13.24 13.89 7.80
N VAL A 228 12.11 14.05 7.10
CA VAL A 228 11.26 15.26 7.19
C VAL A 228 10.91 15.60 8.64
N LEU A 229 10.46 14.60 9.42
CA LEU A 229 10.11 14.82 10.82
C LEU A 229 11.33 15.22 11.67
N LYS A 230 12.49 14.61 11.44
CA LYS A 230 13.73 14.95 12.15
C LYS A 230 14.16 16.40 11.87
N ASP A 231 14.12 16.82 10.61
CA ASP A 231 14.53 18.17 10.20
C ASP A 231 13.57 19.23 10.74
N ALA A 232 12.27 18.91 10.80
CA ALA A 232 11.27 19.75 11.46
C ALA A 232 11.32 19.68 13.00
N LYS A 233 12.16 18.83 13.60
CA LYS A 233 12.20 18.56 15.05
C LYS A 233 10.86 18.10 15.62
N ILE A 234 10.10 17.34 14.83
CA ILE A 234 8.85 16.69 15.21
C ILE A 234 9.15 15.26 15.66
N ALA A 235 8.53 14.81 16.75
CA ALA A 235 8.75 13.48 17.28
C ALA A 235 8.12 12.41 16.35
N VAL A 236 8.93 11.44 15.89
CA VAL A 236 8.47 10.33 15.04
C VAL A 236 7.46 9.42 15.76
N GLY A 237 7.56 9.31 17.09
CA GLY A 237 6.72 8.46 17.94
C GLY A 237 5.22 8.71 17.87
N THR A 238 4.78 9.82 17.27
CA THR A 238 3.36 10.13 17.09
C THR A 238 2.76 9.57 15.80
N TYR A 239 3.59 9.08 14.88
CA TYR A 239 3.16 8.66 13.54
C TYR A 239 3.40 7.16 13.30
N ASP A 240 2.61 6.62 12.38
CA ASP A 240 2.71 5.24 11.90
C ASP A 240 3.86 5.11 10.88
N LEU A 241 5.08 5.14 11.40
CA LEU A 241 6.33 5.03 10.65
C LEU A 241 7.32 4.14 11.39
N PRO A 242 8.36 3.64 10.71
CA PRO A 242 9.43 2.90 11.36
C PRO A 242 10.12 3.72 12.48
N GLY A 243 10.23 3.13 13.67
CA GLY A 243 10.70 3.83 14.88
C GLY A 243 9.64 4.73 15.53
N GLY A 244 8.40 4.72 15.02
CA GLY A 244 7.23 5.41 15.52
C GLY A 244 6.28 4.49 16.30
N ARG A 245 4.96 4.73 16.18
CA ARG A 245 3.93 4.04 16.98
C ARG A 245 3.57 2.64 16.44
N ASP A 246 3.97 2.30 15.21
CA ASP A 246 3.76 1.02 14.52
C ASP A 246 2.40 0.40 14.84
N LEU A 247 1.36 0.96 14.22
CA LEU A 247 -0.02 0.59 14.51
C LEU A 247 -0.48 -0.64 13.72
N ASP A 248 0.25 -1.04 12.67
CA ASP A 248 -0.11 -2.20 11.85
C ASP A 248 1.08 -3.06 11.38
N LYS A 249 1.34 -4.15 12.10
CA LYS A 249 2.37 -5.15 11.75
C LYS A 249 2.10 -5.90 10.42
N ALA A 250 0.90 -5.78 9.86
CA ALA A 250 0.54 -6.43 8.61
C ALA A 250 0.88 -5.58 7.38
N ASP A 251 1.19 -4.30 7.57
CA ASP A 251 1.74 -3.47 6.51
C ASP A 251 3.24 -3.76 6.33
N HIS A 252 3.75 -3.64 5.11
CA HIS A 252 5.19 -3.83 4.89
C HIS A 252 6.01 -2.60 5.30
N SER A 253 5.44 -1.64 6.03
CA SER A 253 6.09 -0.39 6.37
C SER A 253 7.36 -0.60 7.21
N MET A 254 7.38 -1.68 7.98
CA MET A 254 8.43 -2.10 8.91
C MET A 254 9.45 -3.09 8.34
N SER A 255 9.42 -3.42 7.05
CA SER A 255 10.41 -4.31 6.42
C SER A 255 11.78 -3.61 6.27
N ILE A 256 12.36 -3.14 7.38
CA ILE A 256 13.70 -2.58 7.54
C ILE A 256 14.64 -3.66 8.04
#